data_AF-A0A6A6NDR7-F1
#
_entry.id   AF-A0A6A6NDR7-F1
#
_cell.length_a   1.000
_cell.length_b   1.000
_cell.length_c   1.000
_cell.angle_alpha   90.00
_cell.angle_beta   90.00
_cell.angle_gamma   90.00
#
_symmetry.space_group_name_H-M   'P 1'
#
loop_
_entity.id
_entity.type
_entity.pdbx_description
1 polymer ?
#
loop_
_entity_poly.entity_id
_entity_poly.type
_entity_poly.pdbx_seq_one_letter_code
_entity_poly.pdbx_strand_id
1 'polypeptide(L)'
;MDPSRFDGITNKDLLDGTRVQLKSTKLQKYLRAENGGGTSLLADSSIPSDWETFRLWRINDTYFNLRVLNKQFVGLETQGNKPVAVSNTAGGPETFHIIRNTDDPNRVRFQALNGLFLQAQSETSVTADYAGNATVWEDSDPSVFTIAIVRTLQGEYQITNGYGPDKAPQVLREHWNTYITSEDFKFLSSNNIDGVRIPIGWWIAHDPTPPKPFVGGSLQALDNAFTWAEQYGMKVIVDLHAAQGSQNGNEHSATRDGFQEWGDSYIPDTVAVIDFLAARYANRKGFTAIALLNEPMAPGISLDTLTKYYQAGYEAVRKYTQTAYVILSNRLGPADPTELLSFASTLNRVAIDVHYYNLFWDGFTKMTAQQNIDFIYNSRSNDLRKVTIENGPLSYVGEWTAEWYVQGASTEDYQNFAKAQLEVFGRATFGWAHWAYKCVVPHWSLRWNIENNIIHL
;
A
#
# COMPACT_ATOMS: atom_id res chain seq x y z
N MET A 1 5.23 23.51 -0.71
CA MET A 1 5.07 22.05 -0.75
C MET A 1 5.85 21.55 -1.93
N ASP A 2 6.65 20.51 -1.76
CA ASP A 2 7.29 19.84 -2.89
C ASP A 2 6.21 19.21 -3.78
N PRO A 3 6.36 19.26 -5.12
CA PRO A 3 5.40 18.66 -6.03
C PRO A 3 5.31 17.15 -5.81
N SER A 4 4.13 16.57 -6.08
CA SER A 4 3.96 15.13 -5.99
C SER A 4 4.83 14.45 -7.03
N ARG A 5 5.46 13.33 -6.65
CA ARG A 5 6.25 12.54 -7.60
C ARG A 5 5.39 11.93 -8.71
N PHE A 6 4.07 11.94 -8.58
CA PHE A 6 3.13 11.51 -9.61
C PHE A 6 2.79 12.60 -10.64
N ASP A 7 3.15 13.86 -10.39
CA ASP A 7 2.70 14.99 -11.23
C ASP A 7 3.24 14.95 -12.67
N GLY A 8 4.38 14.30 -12.89
CA GLY A 8 4.98 14.14 -14.22
C GLY A 8 4.42 12.99 -15.06
N ILE A 9 3.42 12.25 -14.57
CA ILE A 9 2.85 11.10 -15.27
C ILE A 9 1.64 11.51 -16.12
N THR A 10 1.66 11.21 -17.42
CA THR A 10 0.50 11.39 -18.31
C THR A 10 -0.67 10.52 -17.85
N ASN A 11 -1.88 11.07 -17.76
CA ASN A 11 -3.06 10.37 -17.23
C ASN A 11 -2.76 9.75 -15.84
N LYS A 12 -2.15 10.53 -14.92
CA LYS A 12 -1.82 10.10 -13.53
C LYS A 12 -3.02 9.70 -12.69
N ASP A 13 -4.22 10.02 -13.14
CA ASP A 13 -5.49 9.63 -12.55
C ASP A 13 -5.94 8.23 -13.02
N LEU A 14 -5.36 7.71 -14.11
CA LEU A 14 -5.57 6.36 -14.66
C LEU A 14 -4.32 5.48 -14.45
N LEU A 15 -3.85 5.32 -13.21
CA LEU A 15 -2.75 4.40 -12.90
C LEU A 15 -3.29 3.00 -12.58
N ASP A 16 -2.39 2.01 -12.47
CA ASP A 16 -2.80 0.65 -12.06
C ASP A 16 -3.58 0.70 -10.75
N GLY A 17 -4.70 -0.02 -10.73
CA GLY A 17 -5.58 -0.10 -9.58
C GLY A 17 -6.52 1.07 -9.40
N THR A 18 -6.46 2.12 -10.23
CA THR A 18 -7.52 3.13 -10.27
C THR A 18 -8.85 2.40 -10.46
N ARG A 19 -9.76 2.61 -9.50
CA ARG A 19 -11.12 2.09 -9.53
C ARG A 19 -12.00 3.09 -10.25
N VAL A 20 -12.66 2.64 -11.30
CA VAL A 20 -13.49 3.47 -12.16
C VAL A 20 -14.89 2.91 -12.29
N GLN A 21 -15.86 3.80 -12.44
CA GLN A 21 -17.24 3.48 -12.79
C GLN A 21 -17.57 4.14 -14.12
N LEU A 22 -18.27 3.41 -14.99
CA LEU A 22 -18.52 3.82 -16.37
C LEU A 22 -20.01 3.97 -16.59
N LYS A 23 -20.48 5.18 -16.87
CA LYS A 23 -21.90 5.48 -17.10
C LYS A 23 -22.15 5.76 -18.58
N SER A 24 -23.02 4.99 -19.23
CA SER A 24 -23.46 5.30 -20.60
C SER A 24 -24.15 6.66 -20.63
N THR A 25 -23.72 7.57 -21.50
CA THR A 25 -24.38 8.87 -21.65
C THR A 25 -25.76 8.74 -22.29
N LYS A 26 -25.94 7.75 -23.17
CA LYS A 26 -27.21 7.48 -23.86
C LYS A 26 -28.25 6.88 -22.93
N LEU A 27 -27.88 5.83 -22.19
CA LEU A 27 -28.81 5.10 -21.33
C LEU A 27 -28.95 5.72 -19.94
N GLN A 28 -27.99 6.56 -19.53
CA GLN A 28 -27.86 7.06 -18.16
C GLN A 28 -27.76 5.94 -17.11
N LYS A 29 -27.17 4.80 -17.50
CA LYS A 29 -26.93 3.61 -16.68
C LYS A 29 -25.45 3.25 -16.62
N TYR A 30 -25.03 2.63 -15.53
CA TYR A 30 -23.66 2.15 -15.34
C TYR A 30 -23.43 0.79 -15.99
N LEU A 31 -22.23 0.61 -16.56
CA LEU A 31 -21.73 -0.70 -16.95
C LEU A 31 -21.54 -1.56 -15.71
N ARG A 32 -21.96 -2.81 -15.81
CA ARG A 32 -21.98 -3.78 -14.71
C ARG A 32 -21.43 -5.12 -15.18
N ALA A 33 -20.47 -5.65 -14.42
CA ALA A 33 -20.07 -7.05 -14.51
C ALA A 33 -20.94 -7.86 -13.53
N GLU A 34 -22.04 -8.44 -14.02
CA GLU A 34 -22.97 -9.18 -13.18
C GLU A 34 -22.26 -10.30 -12.39
N ASN A 35 -22.68 -10.51 -11.14
CA ASN A 35 -22.02 -11.39 -10.17
C ASN A 35 -20.55 -11.05 -9.87
N GLY A 36 -20.06 -9.88 -10.30
CA GLY A 36 -18.68 -9.46 -10.15
C GLY A 36 -17.71 -10.09 -11.17
N GLY A 37 -18.20 -10.85 -12.15
CA GLY A 37 -17.41 -11.56 -13.15
C GLY A 37 -18.03 -12.89 -13.58
N GLY A 38 -17.49 -13.49 -14.64
CA GLY A 38 -17.87 -14.81 -15.15
C GLY A 38 -18.93 -14.78 -16.26
N THR A 39 -19.38 -13.59 -16.66
CA THR A 39 -20.44 -13.41 -17.65
C THR A 39 -20.20 -12.14 -18.49
N SER A 40 -21.15 -11.82 -19.36
CA SER A 40 -21.17 -10.61 -20.18
C SER A 40 -21.39 -9.34 -19.36
N LEU A 41 -20.98 -8.20 -19.91
CA LEU A 41 -21.29 -6.90 -19.32
C LEU A 41 -22.69 -6.42 -19.70
N LEU A 42 -23.35 -5.74 -18.77
CA LEU A 42 -24.66 -5.10 -18.94
C LEU A 42 -24.55 -3.59 -18.68
N ALA A 43 -25.56 -2.82 -19.09
CA ALA A 43 -25.65 -1.36 -18.90
C ALA A 43 -27.00 -0.97 -18.30
N ASP A 44 -27.38 -1.59 -17.19
CA ASP A 44 -28.74 -1.53 -16.59
C ASP A 44 -28.77 -0.86 -15.20
N SER A 45 -27.60 -0.69 -14.58
CA SER A 45 -27.50 -0.24 -13.18
C SER A 45 -27.70 1.27 -13.04
N SER A 46 -28.50 1.70 -12.08
CA SER A 46 -28.78 3.12 -11.82
C SER A 46 -27.91 3.70 -10.71
N ILE A 47 -27.39 2.86 -9.83
CA ILE A 47 -26.58 3.22 -8.66
C ILE A 47 -25.37 2.28 -8.66
N PRO A 48 -24.14 2.80 -8.76
CA PRO A 48 -22.98 1.94 -8.87
C PRO A 48 -22.50 1.46 -7.49
N SER A 49 -22.03 0.22 -7.45
CA SER A 49 -21.41 -0.42 -6.29
C SER A 49 -20.25 -1.29 -6.77
N ASP A 50 -20.02 -2.45 -6.15
CA ASP A 50 -18.88 -3.31 -6.43
C ASP A 50 -18.91 -3.94 -7.83
N TRP A 51 -20.09 -4.25 -8.38
CA TRP A 51 -20.23 -4.86 -9.71
C TRP A 51 -20.08 -3.88 -10.86
N GLU A 52 -20.29 -2.58 -10.61
CA GLU A 52 -20.08 -1.48 -11.56
C GLU A 52 -18.67 -0.87 -11.47
N THR A 53 -17.83 -1.40 -10.58
CA THR A 53 -16.49 -0.89 -10.34
C THR A 53 -15.43 -1.76 -11.02
N PHE A 54 -14.70 -1.14 -11.94
CA PHE A 54 -13.61 -1.76 -12.69
C PHE A 54 -12.27 -1.24 -12.18
N ARG A 55 -11.25 -2.10 -12.12
CA ARG A 55 -9.86 -1.73 -11.81
C ARG A 55 -9.07 -1.63 -13.11
N LEU A 56 -8.34 -0.55 -13.27
CA LEU A 56 -7.47 -0.37 -14.43
C LEU A 56 -6.17 -1.15 -14.25
N TRP A 57 -5.77 -1.88 -15.29
CA TRP A 57 -4.44 -2.45 -15.44
C TRP A 57 -3.76 -1.71 -16.57
N ARG A 58 -2.80 -0.85 -16.23
CA ARG A 58 -2.19 0.08 -17.18
C ARG A 58 -1.12 -0.65 -17.99
N ILE A 59 -1.25 -0.61 -19.31
CA ILE A 59 -0.24 -1.10 -20.25
C ILE A 59 0.68 0.07 -20.64
N ASN A 60 0.08 1.21 -20.98
CA ASN A 60 0.75 2.49 -21.20
C ASN A 60 -0.24 3.64 -20.88
N ASP A 61 0.02 4.86 -21.36
CA ASP A 61 -0.82 6.03 -21.09
C ASP A 61 -2.25 5.99 -21.68
N THR A 62 -2.50 5.11 -22.64
CA THR A 62 -3.74 5.06 -23.42
C THR A 62 -4.36 3.65 -23.48
N TYR A 63 -3.58 2.60 -23.27
CA TYR A 63 -4.02 1.21 -23.32
C TYR A 63 -4.10 0.58 -21.93
N PHE A 64 -5.22 -0.11 -21.69
CA PHE A 64 -5.57 -0.66 -20.39
C PHE A 64 -6.28 -2.01 -20.53
N ASN A 65 -6.15 -2.87 -19.52
CA ASN A 65 -7.13 -3.91 -19.25
C ASN A 65 -8.07 -3.46 -18.14
N LEU A 66 -9.28 -4.02 -18.10
CA LEU A 66 -10.26 -3.76 -17.05
C LEU A 66 -10.46 -5.04 -16.23
N ARG A 67 -10.21 -4.99 -14.92
CA ARG A 67 -10.38 -6.13 -14.01
C ARG A 67 -11.59 -5.94 -13.10
N VAL A 68 -12.44 -6.95 -12.98
CA VAL A 68 -13.69 -6.92 -12.20
C VAL A 68 -13.51 -7.48 -10.79
N LEU A 69 -14.56 -7.45 -9.97
CA LEU A 69 -14.54 -7.87 -8.56
C LEU A 69 -13.98 -9.28 -8.34
N ASN A 70 -14.40 -10.25 -9.16
CA ASN A 70 -13.94 -11.64 -9.11
C ASN A 70 -12.59 -11.86 -9.81
N LYS A 71 -11.79 -10.79 -9.94
CA LYS A 71 -10.42 -10.82 -10.47
C LYS A 71 -10.28 -11.21 -11.95
N GLN A 72 -11.39 -11.36 -12.66
CA GLN A 72 -11.41 -11.62 -14.10
C GLN A 72 -11.21 -10.34 -14.90
N PHE A 73 -10.73 -10.48 -16.12
CA PHE A 73 -10.54 -9.40 -17.08
C PHE A 73 -11.72 -9.34 -18.05
N VAL A 74 -12.12 -8.10 -18.34
CA VAL A 74 -13.02 -7.81 -19.46
C VAL A 74 -12.24 -7.98 -20.74
N GLY A 75 -12.79 -8.76 -21.68
CA GLY A 75 -12.28 -8.90 -23.04
C GLY A 75 -13.41 -9.25 -24.00
N LEU A 76 -13.10 -9.36 -25.29
CA LEU A 76 -14.07 -9.81 -26.29
C LEU A 76 -14.19 -11.34 -26.30
N GLU A 77 -15.41 -11.85 -26.48
CA GLU A 77 -15.61 -13.28 -26.71
C GLU A 77 -14.87 -13.76 -27.98
N THR A 78 -14.37 -15.00 -27.97
CA THR A 78 -13.41 -15.51 -28.97
C THR A 78 -13.88 -15.43 -30.43
N GLN A 79 -15.19 -15.39 -30.69
CA GLN A 79 -15.77 -15.36 -32.04
C GLN A 79 -16.83 -14.26 -32.21
N GLY A 80 -16.79 -13.20 -31.40
CA GLY A 80 -17.81 -12.16 -31.45
C GLY A 80 -17.36 -10.82 -30.90
N ASN A 81 -18.30 -9.88 -30.89
CA ASN A 81 -18.05 -8.50 -30.48
C ASN A 81 -18.57 -8.25 -29.06
N LYS A 82 -19.00 -9.29 -28.32
CA LYS A 82 -19.57 -9.12 -26.99
C LYS A 82 -18.46 -9.03 -25.93
N PRO A 83 -18.45 -7.98 -25.08
CA PRO A 83 -17.56 -7.90 -23.93
C PRO A 83 -18.00 -8.87 -22.83
N VAL A 84 -17.05 -9.68 -22.36
CA VAL A 84 -17.22 -10.68 -21.30
C VAL A 84 -16.11 -10.54 -20.27
N ALA A 85 -16.45 -10.75 -18.99
CA ALA A 85 -15.51 -10.69 -17.88
C ALA A 85 -15.15 -12.09 -17.37
N VAL A 86 -14.56 -12.93 -18.24
CA VAL A 86 -14.36 -14.37 -17.96
C VAL A 86 -12.88 -14.78 -17.84
N SER A 87 -11.96 -14.00 -18.39
CA SER A 87 -10.55 -14.38 -18.45
C SER A 87 -9.85 -14.16 -17.12
N ASN A 88 -9.01 -15.10 -16.68
CA ASN A 88 -8.16 -14.93 -15.49
C ASN A 88 -6.81 -14.28 -15.81
N THR A 89 -6.53 -14.02 -17.09
CA THR A 89 -5.28 -13.44 -17.57
C THR A 89 -5.54 -12.26 -18.48
N ALA A 90 -4.75 -11.21 -18.34
CA ALA A 90 -4.74 -10.12 -19.30
C ALA A 90 -4.05 -10.57 -20.60
N GLY A 91 -4.61 -10.18 -21.74
CA GLY A 91 -4.06 -10.42 -23.06
C GLY A 91 -4.55 -9.38 -24.07
N GLY A 92 -4.26 -9.61 -25.34
CA GLY A 92 -4.74 -8.74 -26.42
C GLY A 92 -6.27 -8.57 -26.43
N PRO A 93 -7.08 -9.65 -26.40
CA PRO A 93 -8.54 -9.55 -26.37
C PRO A 93 -9.10 -8.74 -25.19
N GLU A 94 -8.37 -8.65 -24.08
CA GLU A 94 -8.71 -7.89 -22.88
C GLU A 94 -8.21 -6.44 -22.90
N THR A 95 -7.54 -6.02 -23.97
CA THR A 95 -6.94 -4.68 -24.08
C THR A 95 -7.89 -3.70 -24.76
N PHE A 96 -8.08 -2.55 -24.10
CA PHE A 96 -8.84 -1.43 -24.59
C PHE A 96 -7.98 -0.18 -24.66
N HIS A 97 -8.09 0.55 -25.77
CA HIS A 97 -7.60 1.91 -25.89
C HIS A 97 -8.68 2.85 -25.32
N ILE A 98 -8.33 3.52 -24.22
CA ILE A 98 -9.19 4.53 -23.58
C ILE A 98 -8.91 5.88 -24.22
N ILE A 99 -9.88 6.39 -24.97
CA ILE A 99 -9.81 7.70 -25.60
C ILE A 99 -10.61 8.68 -24.74
N ARG A 100 -10.00 9.80 -24.37
CA ARG A 100 -10.64 10.90 -23.64
C ARG A 100 -11.02 12.04 -24.59
N ASN A 101 -12.18 12.64 -24.36
CA ASN A 101 -12.52 13.91 -25.00
C ASN A 101 -11.56 15.01 -24.49
N THR A 102 -11.12 15.89 -25.39
CA THR A 102 -10.15 16.97 -25.08
C THR A 102 -10.73 18.09 -24.23
N ASP A 103 -12.02 18.38 -24.40
CA ASP A 103 -12.76 19.45 -23.71
C ASP A 103 -13.34 18.96 -22.37
N ASP A 104 -13.69 17.66 -22.29
CA ASP A 104 -14.17 16.98 -21.08
C ASP A 104 -13.50 15.59 -20.91
N PRO A 105 -12.36 15.51 -20.21
CA PRO A 105 -11.62 14.25 -20.02
C PRO A 105 -12.38 13.15 -19.28
N ASN A 106 -13.53 13.47 -18.67
CA ASN A 106 -14.40 12.47 -18.06
C ASN A 106 -15.33 11.79 -19.08
N ARG A 107 -15.42 12.29 -20.32
CA ARG A 107 -16.05 11.57 -21.43
C ARG A 107 -15.03 10.70 -22.12
N VAL A 108 -15.30 9.39 -22.13
CA VAL A 108 -14.40 8.37 -22.67
C VAL A 108 -15.09 7.46 -23.69
N ARG A 109 -14.27 6.93 -24.60
CA ARG A 109 -14.59 5.79 -25.47
C ARG A 109 -13.59 4.68 -25.21
N PHE A 110 -14.04 3.44 -25.32
CA PHE A 110 -13.20 2.26 -25.22
C PHE A 110 -13.13 1.61 -26.59
N GLN A 111 -11.97 1.67 -27.23
CA GLN A 111 -11.73 0.98 -28.50
C GLN A 111 -11.09 -0.37 -28.21
N ALA A 112 -11.72 -1.45 -28.70
CA ALA A 112 -11.14 -2.79 -28.60
C ALA A 112 -10.09 -3.01 -29.71
N LEU A 113 -9.32 -4.09 -29.63
CA LEU A 113 -8.28 -4.38 -30.63
C LEU A 113 -8.81 -4.65 -32.04
N ASN A 114 -10.10 -4.93 -32.22
CA ASN A 114 -10.73 -5.00 -33.54
C ASN A 114 -10.89 -3.61 -34.21
N GLY A 115 -10.47 -2.53 -33.53
CA GLY A 115 -10.54 -1.15 -34.00
C GLY A 115 -11.90 -0.48 -33.79
N LEU A 116 -12.88 -1.20 -33.25
CA LEU A 116 -14.25 -0.72 -33.04
C LEU A 116 -14.47 -0.31 -31.59
N PHE A 117 -15.40 0.62 -31.38
CA PHE A 117 -15.73 1.10 -30.05
C PHE A 117 -16.76 0.20 -29.35
N LEU A 118 -16.58 0.07 -28.04
CA LEU A 118 -17.61 -0.40 -27.12
C LEU A 118 -18.83 0.53 -27.22
N GLN A 119 -20.03 -0.04 -27.28
CA GLN A 119 -21.30 0.67 -27.27
C GLN A 119 -22.33 -0.02 -26.37
N ALA A 120 -23.10 0.79 -25.65
CA ALA A 120 -24.29 0.35 -24.91
C ALA A 120 -25.54 0.63 -25.75
N GLN A 121 -25.99 -0.39 -26.50
CA GLN A 121 -27.13 -0.26 -27.42
C GLN A 121 -28.46 -0.23 -26.66
N SER A 122 -28.57 -1.08 -25.63
CA SER A 122 -29.67 -1.18 -24.67
C SER A 122 -29.12 -1.61 -23.31
N GLU A 123 -29.97 -1.63 -22.28
CA GLU A 123 -29.56 -2.04 -20.92
C GLU A 123 -28.97 -3.47 -20.86
N THR A 124 -29.36 -4.34 -21.79
CA THR A 124 -28.91 -5.74 -21.87
C THR A 124 -27.98 -6.05 -23.04
N SER A 125 -27.67 -5.05 -23.87
CA SER A 125 -26.82 -5.21 -25.06
C SER A 125 -25.67 -4.21 -25.04
N VAL A 126 -24.50 -4.71 -24.64
CA VAL A 126 -23.20 -4.03 -24.77
C VAL A 126 -22.37 -4.81 -25.79
N THR A 127 -21.80 -4.13 -26.78
CA THR A 127 -21.01 -4.74 -27.87
C THR A 127 -19.83 -3.85 -28.26
N ALA A 128 -18.80 -4.40 -28.90
CA ALA A 128 -17.62 -3.70 -29.38
C ALA A 128 -17.56 -3.73 -30.92
N ASP A 129 -18.57 -3.15 -31.55
CA ASP A 129 -18.78 -3.14 -33.00
C ASP A 129 -19.18 -1.77 -33.55
N TYR A 130 -19.07 -0.72 -32.75
CA TYR A 130 -19.42 0.64 -33.18
C TYR A 130 -18.31 1.23 -34.06
N ALA A 131 -18.62 1.42 -35.34
CA ALA A 131 -17.76 2.06 -36.34
C ALA A 131 -18.15 3.54 -36.61
N GLY A 132 -18.99 4.14 -35.77
CA GLY A 132 -19.50 5.50 -35.97
C GLY A 132 -18.44 6.59 -35.82
N ASN A 133 -18.83 7.83 -36.11
CA ASN A 133 -17.89 8.95 -36.12
C ASN A 133 -17.26 9.19 -34.73
N ALA A 134 -15.95 8.99 -34.63
CA ALA A 134 -15.17 9.12 -33.39
C ALA A 134 -15.03 10.57 -32.88
N THR A 135 -15.39 11.57 -33.69
CA THR A 135 -15.20 12.99 -33.34
C THR A 135 -16.40 13.63 -32.64
N VAL A 136 -17.56 12.97 -32.63
CA VAL A 136 -18.79 13.48 -32.02
C VAL A 136 -18.97 12.89 -30.62
N TRP A 137 -19.25 13.71 -29.60
CA TRP A 137 -19.30 13.28 -28.19
C TRP A 137 -20.66 13.53 -27.53
N GLU A 138 -21.73 13.49 -28.33
CA GLU A 138 -23.10 13.73 -27.90
C GLU A 138 -23.61 12.67 -26.92
N ASP A 139 -24.52 13.06 -26.04
CA ASP A 139 -25.13 12.14 -25.08
C ASP A 139 -25.89 10.99 -25.74
N SER A 140 -26.40 11.20 -26.96
CA SER A 140 -27.13 10.20 -27.74
C SER A 140 -26.24 9.09 -28.34
N ASP A 141 -24.93 9.30 -28.42
CA ASP A 141 -23.99 8.32 -28.99
C ASP A 141 -23.82 7.13 -28.02
N PRO A 142 -24.15 5.89 -28.45
CA PRO A 142 -24.11 4.72 -27.58
C PRO A 142 -22.69 4.31 -27.16
N SER A 143 -21.65 4.83 -27.82
CA SER A 143 -20.24 4.53 -27.53
C SER A 143 -19.58 5.46 -26.51
N VAL A 144 -20.28 6.52 -26.09
CA VAL A 144 -19.76 7.49 -25.14
C VAL A 144 -20.15 7.10 -23.72
N PHE A 145 -19.15 7.10 -22.83
CA PHE A 145 -19.32 6.86 -21.40
C PHE A 145 -18.75 8.03 -20.60
N THR A 146 -19.37 8.36 -19.47
CA THR A 146 -18.74 9.17 -18.43
C THR A 146 -17.95 8.24 -17.50
N ILE A 147 -16.68 8.54 -17.27
CA ILE A 147 -15.83 7.84 -16.30
C ILE A 147 -15.81 8.61 -14.97
N ALA A 148 -16.09 7.90 -13.88
CA ALA A 148 -15.94 8.41 -12.53
C ALA A 148 -14.81 7.66 -11.82
N ILE A 149 -13.86 8.40 -11.23
CA ILE A 149 -12.77 7.82 -10.44
C ILE A 149 -13.24 7.68 -9.00
N VAL A 150 -13.28 6.43 -8.51
CA VAL A 150 -13.75 6.08 -7.17
C VAL A 150 -12.60 6.09 -6.16
N ARG A 151 -11.46 5.51 -6.55
CA ARG A 151 -10.25 5.44 -5.74
C ARG A 151 -9.03 5.35 -6.66
N THR A 152 -7.95 6.01 -6.28
CA THR A 152 -6.63 5.85 -6.88
C THR A 152 -5.69 5.16 -5.90
N LEU A 153 -4.64 4.54 -6.43
CA LEU A 153 -3.52 4.03 -5.65
C LEU A 153 -2.28 4.85 -5.99
N GLN A 154 -1.47 5.16 -4.99
CA GLN A 154 -0.24 5.94 -5.14
C GLN A 154 0.91 5.28 -4.38
N GLY A 155 1.34 4.11 -4.87
CA GLY A 155 2.49 3.36 -4.36
C GLY A 155 3.61 3.19 -5.38
N GLU A 156 4.62 2.39 -5.02
CA GLU A 156 5.80 2.17 -5.87
C GLU A 156 5.44 1.46 -7.19
N TYR A 157 4.44 0.57 -7.19
CA TYR A 157 3.94 -0.05 -8.41
C TYR A 157 3.42 1.00 -9.40
N GLN A 158 2.54 1.91 -8.93
CA GLN A 158 1.90 2.91 -9.79
C GLN A 158 2.88 3.94 -10.33
N ILE A 159 3.83 4.41 -9.50
CA ILE A 159 4.81 5.39 -9.97
C ILE A 159 5.78 4.78 -10.99
N THR A 160 6.24 3.54 -10.78
CA THR A 160 7.20 2.89 -11.68
C THR A 160 6.57 2.51 -13.00
N ASN A 161 5.36 1.91 -12.98
CA ASN A 161 4.66 1.60 -14.22
C ASN A 161 4.17 2.86 -14.94
N GLY A 162 3.74 3.88 -14.18
CA GLY A 162 3.25 5.14 -14.73
C GLY A 162 4.31 5.93 -15.50
N TYR A 163 5.54 6.02 -14.98
CA TYR A 163 6.67 6.64 -15.70
C TYR A 163 7.26 5.75 -16.78
N GLY A 164 7.08 4.43 -16.67
CA GLY A 164 7.65 3.46 -17.59
C GLY A 164 9.16 3.22 -17.36
N PRO A 165 9.75 2.25 -18.09
CA PRO A 165 11.07 1.70 -17.80
C PRO A 165 12.23 2.69 -17.96
N ASP A 166 12.05 3.76 -18.74
CA ASP A 166 13.11 4.73 -19.03
C ASP A 166 13.19 5.84 -17.98
N LYS A 167 12.04 6.38 -17.55
CA LYS A 167 11.97 7.50 -16.61
C LYS A 167 11.92 7.06 -15.15
N ALA A 168 11.26 5.94 -14.84
CA ALA A 168 11.11 5.47 -13.47
C ALA A 168 12.46 5.29 -12.72
N PRO A 169 13.52 4.71 -13.32
CA PRO A 169 14.81 4.59 -12.64
C PRO A 169 15.44 5.94 -12.28
N GLN A 170 15.28 6.96 -13.13
CA GLN A 170 15.81 8.30 -12.87
C GLN A 170 15.08 8.94 -11.68
N VAL A 171 13.75 8.87 -11.69
CA VAL A 171 12.89 9.44 -10.62
C VAL A 171 13.19 8.79 -9.27
N LEU A 172 13.28 7.45 -9.21
CA LEU A 172 13.48 6.75 -7.94
C LEU A 172 14.92 6.84 -7.43
N ARG A 173 15.94 6.81 -8.30
CA ARG A 173 17.33 7.01 -7.86
C ARG A 173 17.57 8.43 -7.35
N GLU A 174 17.03 9.44 -8.01
CA GLU A 174 17.08 10.81 -7.51
C GLU A 174 16.39 10.91 -6.13
N HIS A 175 15.23 10.27 -5.97
CA HIS A 175 14.54 10.22 -4.68
C HIS A 175 15.39 9.56 -3.60
N TRP A 176 15.93 8.36 -3.82
CA TRP A 176 16.74 7.66 -2.82
C TRP A 176 18.02 8.40 -2.46
N ASN A 177 18.62 9.14 -3.40
CA ASN A 177 19.85 9.90 -3.16
C ASN A 177 19.63 11.20 -2.38
N THR A 178 18.41 11.73 -2.35
CA THR A 178 18.13 13.08 -1.80
C THR A 178 17.13 13.07 -0.65
N TYR A 179 16.28 12.05 -0.54
CA TYR A 179 15.20 12.04 0.43
C TYR A 179 15.65 11.69 1.83
N ILE A 180 16.54 10.71 2.00
CA ILE A 180 17.18 10.40 3.29
C ILE A 180 18.68 10.39 3.08
N THR A 181 19.39 11.13 3.92
CA THR A 181 20.84 11.39 3.82
C THR A 181 21.53 11.17 5.16
N SER A 182 22.86 11.26 5.18
CA SER A 182 23.64 11.19 6.43
C SER A 182 23.21 12.28 7.44
N GLU A 183 22.83 13.45 6.96
CA GLU A 183 22.37 14.58 7.77
C GLU A 183 21.07 14.25 8.53
N ASP A 184 20.21 13.43 7.95
CA ASP A 184 18.97 13.00 8.59
C ASP A 184 19.27 12.04 9.78
N PHE A 185 20.24 11.13 9.63
CA PHE A 185 20.72 10.27 10.74
C PHE A 185 21.41 11.09 11.84
N LYS A 186 22.21 12.10 11.46
CA LYS A 186 22.80 13.06 12.42
C LYS A 186 21.71 13.77 13.23
N PHE A 187 20.66 14.24 12.56
CA PHE A 187 19.53 14.92 13.20
C PHE A 187 18.85 13.99 14.20
N LEU A 188 18.52 12.77 13.80
CA LEU A 188 17.87 11.78 14.67
C LEU A 188 18.71 11.49 15.92
N SER A 189 19.98 11.16 15.74
CA SER A 189 20.93 10.90 16.84
C SER A 189 21.07 12.10 17.78
N SER A 190 21.10 13.32 17.24
CA SER A 190 21.22 14.56 18.04
C SER A 190 19.93 14.90 18.81
N ASN A 191 18.81 14.26 18.49
CA ASN A 191 17.52 14.42 19.16
C ASN A 191 17.13 13.15 19.95
N ASN A 192 18.11 12.39 20.44
CA ASN A 192 17.93 11.21 21.29
C ASN A 192 17.15 10.04 20.66
N ILE A 193 16.98 10.03 19.34
CA ILE A 193 16.48 8.83 18.64
C ILE A 193 17.65 7.84 18.47
N ASP A 194 17.48 6.63 18.96
CA ASP A 194 18.53 5.60 18.98
C ASP A 194 18.35 4.50 17.91
N GLY A 195 17.26 4.53 17.14
CA GLY A 195 16.95 3.53 16.13
C GLY A 195 16.07 4.02 14.98
N VAL A 196 16.17 3.32 13.85
CA VAL A 196 15.34 3.53 12.65
C VAL A 196 14.69 2.22 12.21
N ARG A 197 13.40 2.28 11.87
CA ARG A 197 12.68 1.23 11.14
C ARG A 197 12.66 1.61 9.67
N ILE A 198 13.21 0.75 8.81
CA ILE A 198 13.38 1.01 7.38
C ILE A 198 12.49 0.04 6.59
N PRO A 199 11.32 0.50 6.10
CA PRO A 199 10.46 -0.22 5.18
C PRO A 199 11.18 -0.54 3.86
N ILE A 200 11.13 -1.80 3.43
CA ILE A 200 11.60 -2.24 2.11
C ILE A 200 10.55 -3.07 1.38
N GLY A 201 10.66 -3.14 0.06
CA GLY A 201 9.86 -4.04 -0.76
C GLY A 201 10.63 -5.29 -1.17
N TRP A 202 9.92 -6.39 -1.40
CA TRP A 202 10.50 -7.69 -1.80
C TRP A 202 11.45 -7.62 -3.00
N TRP A 203 11.22 -6.66 -3.92
CA TRP A 203 12.04 -6.47 -5.12
C TRP A 203 13.50 -6.14 -4.81
N ILE A 204 13.81 -5.64 -3.59
CA ILE A 204 15.18 -5.34 -3.15
C ILE A 204 16.12 -6.55 -3.25
N ALA A 205 15.60 -7.78 -3.09
CA ALA A 205 16.38 -9.01 -3.18
C ALA A 205 16.84 -9.34 -4.61
N HIS A 206 16.29 -8.64 -5.60
CA HIS A 206 16.60 -8.81 -7.02
C HIS A 206 17.40 -7.64 -7.60
N ASP A 207 17.91 -6.75 -6.76
CA ASP A 207 18.79 -5.67 -7.20
C ASP A 207 20.07 -6.19 -7.89
N PRO A 208 20.57 -5.50 -8.93
CA PRO A 208 20.12 -4.19 -9.46
C PRO A 208 19.03 -4.29 -10.54
N THR A 209 18.49 -5.49 -10.80
CA THR A 209 17.54 -5.74 -11.89
C THR A 209 16.27 -6.43 -11.38
N PRO A 210 15.46 -5.75 -10.56
CA PRO A 210 14.22 -6.34 -10.05
C PRO A 210 13.21 -6.61 -11.16
N PRO A 211 12.24 -7.52 -10.92
CA PRO A 211 11.13 -7.73 -11.83
C PRO A 211 10.36 -6.43 -12.11
N LYS A 212 9.98 -6.22 -13.37
CA LYS A 212 9.21 -5.05 -13.78
C LYS A 212 7.83 -5.03 -13.09
N PRO A 213 7.27 -3.85 -12.77
CA PRO A 213 7.77 -2.52 -13.13
C PRO A 213 8.81 -1.94 -12.16
N PHE A 214 9.14 -2.63 -11.06
CA PHE A 214 10.10 -2.14 -10.07
C PHE A 214 11.48 -1.84 -10.69
N VAL A 215 12.23 -0.94 -10.03
CA VAL A 215 13.52 -0.45 -10.51
C VAL A 215 14.60 -0.68 -9.47
N GLY A 216 15.83 -0.90 -9.92
CA GLY A 216 16.93 -1.20 -9.01
C GLY A 216 17.64 0.04 -8.45
N GLY A 217 18.14 -0.11 -7.22
CA GLY A 217 18.88 0.91 -6.48
C GLY A 217 18.52 1.01 -4.99
N SER A 218 17.42 0.38 -4.56
CA SER A 218 16.97 0.42 -3.17
C SER A 218 17.92 -0.34 -2.23
N LEU A 219 18.62 -1.37 -2.70
CA LEU A 219 19.62 -2.08 -1.91
C LEU A 219 20.80 -1.20 -1.54
N GLN A 220 21.28 -0.39 -2.50
CA GLN A 220 22.36 0.58 -2.23
C GLN A 220 21.91 1.66 -1.24
N ALA A 221 20.65 2.10 -1.31
CA ALA A 221 20.09 3.05 -0.35
C ALA A 221 20.05 2.45 1.07
N LEU A 222 19.67 1.18 1.21
CA LEU A 222 19.69 0.48 2.51
C LEU A 222 21.13 0.31 3.04
N ASP A 223 22.10 -0.03 2.18
CA ASP A 223 23.51 -0.12 2.57
C ASP A 223 24.07 1.22 3.08
N ASN A 224 23.70 2.33 2.43
CA ASN A 224 24.03 3.68 2.88
C ASN A 224 23.41 3.97 4.24
N ALA A 225 22.15 3.62 4.46
CA ALA A 225 21.47 3.77 5.73
C ALA A 225 22.18 3.00 6.86
N PHE A 226 22.65 1.77 6.61
CA PHE A 226 23.48 1.04 7.58
C PHE A 226 24.81 1.73 7.86
N THR A 227 25.43 2.33 6.85
CA THR A 227 26.69 3.09 7.01
C THR A 227 26.48 4.31 7.91
N TRP A 228 25.42 5.09 7.66
CA TRP A 228 25.08 6.24 8.49
C TRP A 228 24.64 5.83 9.90
N ALA A 229 23.87 4.76 10.04
CA ALA A 229 23.47 4.23 11.33
C ALA A 229 24.70 3.89 12.19
N GLU A 230 25.69 3.19 11.63
CA GLU A 230 26.94 2.87 12.34
C GLU A 230 27.76 4.12 12.69
N GLN A 231 27.79 5.12 11.80
CA GLN A 231 28.48 6.39 12.04
C GLN A 231 27.89 7.16 13.23
N TYR A 232 26.57 7.12 13.41
CA TYR A 232 25.86 7.85 14.47
C TYR A 232 25.38 6.98 15.63
N GLY A 233 25.84 5.72 15.70
CA GLY A 233 25.52 4.79 16.78
C GLY A 233 24.06 4.35 16.84
N MET A 234 23.34 4.42 15.72
CA MET A 234 21.92 4.10 15.63
C MET A 234 21.69 2.62 15.31
N LYS A 235 20.59 2.09 15.84
CA LYS A 235 20.06 0.75 15.56
C LYS A 235 19.22 0.75 14.28
N VAL A 236 19.25 -0.34 13.53
CA VAL A 236 18.45 -0.54 12.32
C VAL A 236 17.53 -1.74 12.50
N ILE A 237 16.25 -1.50 12.25
CA ILE A 237 15.21 -2.50 12.03
C ILE A 237 14.93 -2.53 10.52
N VAL A 238 15.21 -3.65 9.87
CA VAL A 238 14.83 -3.85 8.46
C VAL A 238 13.41 -4.40 8.44
N ASP A 239 12.48 -3.76 7.74
CA ASP A 239 11.07 -4.13 7.72
C ASP A 239 10.61 -4.54 6.33
N LEU A 240 10.25 -5.81 6.14
CA LEU A 240 9.64 -6.25 4.88
C LEU A 240 8.21 -5.70 4.78
N HIS A 241 8.11 -4.53 4.17
CA HIS A 241 6.90 -3.72 4.14
C HIS A 241 5.95 -4.09 3.00
N ALA A 242 6.49 -4.62 1.90
CA ALA A 242 5.72 -5.09 0.76
C ALA A 242 6.17 -6.50 0.35
N ALA A 243 5.28 -7.48 0.47
CA ALA A 243 5.48 -8.82 -0.08
C ALA A 243 4.89 -8.94 -1.49
N GLN A 244 5.45 -9.85 -2.30
CA GLN A 244 4.91 -10.12 -3.64
C GLN A 244 3.45 -10.58 -3.56
N GLY A 245 2.59 -10.05 -4.42
CA GLY A 245 1.14 -10.30 -4.35
C GLY A 245 0.39 -9.44 -3.33
N SER A 246 1.08 -8.62 -2.53
CA SER A 246 0.51 -7.74 -1.49
C SER A 246 -0.25 -8.49 -0.38
N GLN A 247 0.20 -8.24 0.85
CA GLN A 247 -0.37 -8.82 2.06
C GLN A 247 -1.61 -8.09 2.60
N ASN A 248 -1.96 -6.92 2.05
CA ASN A 248 -3.08 -6.11 2.56
C ASN A 248 -3.87 -5.32 1.51
N GLY A 249 -3.45 -5.31 0.24
CA GLY A 249 -4.16 -4.60 -0.83
C GLY A 249 -4.09 -3.07 -0.74
N ASN A 250 -3.19 -2.52 0.06
CA ASN A 250 -2.94 -1.08 0.14
C ASN A 250 -1.70 -0.67 -0.67
N GLU A 251 -1.62 0.61 -1.05
CA GLU A 251 -0.54 1.16 -1.86
C GLU A 251 0.85 1.02 -1.23
N HIS A 252 0.96 1.08 0.11
CA HIS A 252 2.22 0.90 0.84
C HIS A 252 2.76 -0.55 0.82
N SER A 253 1.93 -1.56 0.49
CA SER A 253 2.41 -2.92 0.18
C SER A 253 2.65 -3.13 -1.31
N ALA A 254 2.71 -2.04 -2.09
CA ALA A 254 2.95 -2.04 -3.53
C ALA A 254 2.01 -2.94 -4.34
N THR A 255 0.77 -3.08 -3.88
CA THR A 255 -0.29 -3.76 -4.66
C THR A 255 -0.44 -3.12 -6.04
N ARG A 256 -0.66 -3.97 -7.05
CA ARG A 256 -0.96 -3.49 -8.41
C ARG A 256 -2.33 -2.84 -8.47
N ASP A 257 -3.36 -3.51 -7.94
CA ASP A 257 -4.76 -3.12 -8.15
C ASP A 257 -5.64 -3.13 -6.89
N GLY A 258 -5.00 -3.22 -5.73
CA GLY A 258 -5.66 -3.19 -4.44
C GLY A 258 -6.30 -4.51 -4.03
N PHE A 259 -6.01 -5.60 -4.75
CA PHE A 259 -6.25 -6.93 -4.25
C PHE A 259 -5.10 -7.40 -3.36
N GLN A 260 -5.50 -8.17 -2.35
CA GLN A 260 -4.63 -8.99 -1.52
C GLN A 260 -4.51 -10.35 -2.20
N GLU A 261 -3.30 -10.72 -2.61
CA GLU A 261 -3.01 -11.99 -3.28
C GLU A 261 -1.92 -12.81 -2.56
N TRP A 262 -1.15 -12.21 -1.65
CA TRP A 262 -0.16 -12.94 -0.85
C TRP A 262 -0.82 -14.02 0.03
N GLY A 263 -0.18 -15.20 0.10
CA GLY A 263 -0.65 -16.37 0.85
C GLY A 263 0.35 -17.53 0.75
N ASP A 264 -0.08 -18.77 1.06
CA ASP A 264 0.78 -19.96 1.15
C ASP A 264 1.74 -20.14 -0.04
N SER A 265 1.29 -19.89 -1.28
CA SER A 265 2.12 -20.04 -2.48
C SER A 265 3.28 -19.05 -2.58
N TYR A 266 3.19 -17.90 -1.90
CA TYR A 266 4.22 -16.85 -1.90
C TYR A 266 5.21 -16.99 -0.72
N ILE A 267 4.96 -17.91 0.22
CA ILE A 267 5.82 -18.09 1.40
C ILE A 267 7.28 -18.37 1.00
N PRO A 268 7.60 -19.29 0.08
CA PRO A 268 9.00 -19.58 -0.27
C PRO A 268 9.75 -18.36 -0.79
N ASP A 269 9.13 -17.59 -1.68
CA ASP A 269 9.74 -16.37 -2.26
C ASP A 269 9.91 -15.28 -1.19
N THR A 270 8.92 -15.12 -0.30
CA THR A 270 8.98 -14.14 0.80
C THR A 270 10.08 -14.51 1.80
N VAL A 271 10.23 -15.80 2.14
CA VAL A 271 11.31 -16.29 3.00
C VAL A 271 12.68 -16.10 2.35
N ALA A 272 12.79 -16.26 1.02
CA ALA A 272 14.05 -16.02 0.31
C ALA A 272 14.51 -14.56 0.42
N VAL A 273 13.58 -13.60 0.43
CA VAL A 273 13.90 -12.18 0.70
C VAL A 273 14.45 -12.00 2.11
N ILE A 274 13.81 -12.59 3.12
CA ILE A 274 14.27 -12.53 4.52
C ILE A 274 15.65 -13.18 4.67
N ASP A 275 15.88 -14.34 4.06
CA ASP A 275 17.17 -15.04 4.06
C ASP A 275 18.27 -14.15 3.47
N PHE A 276 18.02 -13.52 2.31
CA PHE A 276 18.93 -12.58 1.67
C PHE A 276 19.28 -11.39 2.56
N LEU A 277 18.28 -10.74 3.16
CA LEU A 277 18.48 -9.56 4.02
C LEU A 277 19.25 -9.93 5.30
N ALA A 278 18.88 -11.05 5.93
CA ALA A 278 19.56 -11.54 7.13
C ALA A 278 21.02 -11.90 6.82
N ALA A 279 21.29 -12.62 5.73
CA ALA A 279 22.64 -12.97 5.30
C ALA A 279 23.52 -11.72 5.08
N ARG A 280 22.96 -10.70 4.44
CA ARG A 280 23.67 -9.46 4.10
C ARG A 280 24.02 -8.63 5.33
N TYR A 281 23.08 -8.49 6.26
CA TYR A 281 23.19 -7.51 7.34
C TYR A 281 23.54 -8.09 8.72
N ALA A 282 23.51 -9.42 8.90
CA ALA A 282 23.78 -10.08 10.20
C ALA A 282 25.08 -9.64 10.89
N ASN A 283 26.12 -9.30 10.12
CA ASN A 283 27.43 -8.88 10.64
C ASN A 283 27.60 -7.35 10.76
N ARG A 284 26.59 -6.55 10.42
CA ARG A 284 26.63 -5.09 10.56
C ARG A 284 26.31 -4.70 12.00
N LYS A 285 27.06 -3.76 12.56
CA LYS A 285 26.92 -3.38 13.98
C LYS A 285 25.56 -2.75 14.27
N GLY A 286 25.01 -2.02 13.30
CA GLY A 286 23.69 -1.40 13.41
C GLY A 286 22.52 -2.39 13.35
N PHE A 287 22.71 -3.63 12.87
CA PHE A 287 21.61 -4.57 12.66
C PHE A 287 21.04 -5.08 13.98
N THR A 288 19.85 -4.63 14.34
CA THR A 288 19.20 -4.95 15.63
C THR A 288 18.02 -5.89 15.46
N ALA A 289 17.21 -5.69 14.42
CA ALA A 289 16.06 -6.54 14.18
C ALA A 289 15.65 -6.59 12.70
N ILE A 290 14.82 -7.58 12.39
CA ILE A 290 14.11 -7.69 11.11
C ILE A 290 12.63 -7.97 11.37
N ALA A 291 11.76 -7.14 10.80
CA ALA A 291 10.32 -7.37 10.79
C ALA A 291 9.95 -8.19 9.55
N LEU A 292 9.33 -9.35 9.79
CA LEU A 292 9.14 -10.36 8.76
C LEU A 292 8.09 -9.95 7.73
N LEU A 293 7.05 -9.22 8.13
CA LEU A 293 6.01 -8.73 7.22
C LEU A 293 5.23 -7.62 7.90
N ASN A 294 5.05 -6.50 7.20
CA ASN A 294 4.24 -5.39 7.68
C ASN A 294 2.74 -5.63 7.46
N GLU A 295 1.91 -5.41 8.48
CA GLU A 295 0.46 -5.28 8.39
C GLU A 295 -0.25 -6.33 7.50
N PRO A 296 -0.09 -7.64 7.74
CA PRO A 296 -0.88 -8.65 7.04
C PRO A 296 -2.38 -8.47 7.34
N MET A 297 -3.26 -8.47 6.33
CA MET A 297 -4.69 -8.17 6.53
C MET A 297 -5.54 -9.44 6.77
N ALA A 298 -6.32 -9.45 7.84
CA ALA A 298 -7.37 -10.46 8.07
C ALA A 298 -8.72 -10.02 7.47
N PRO A 299 -9.62 -10.97 7.10
CA PRO A 299 -9.42 -12.41 7.08
C PRO A 299 -8.72 -12.92 5.81
N GLY A 300 -8.27 -12.02 4.91
CA GLY A 300 -7.65 -12.39 3.64
C GLY A 300 -6.44 -13.31 3.78
N ILE A 301 -5.58 -13.06 4.77
CA ILE A 301 -4.54 -13.98 5.23
C ILE A 301 -5.05 -14.70 6.45
N SER A 302 -4.97 -16.04 6.46
CA SER A 302 -5.31 -16.85 7.64
C SER A 302 -4.19 -16.81 8.70
N LEU A 303 -4.53 -17.07 9.96
CA LEU A 303 -3.53 -17.15 11.03
C LEU A 303 -2.55 -18.33 10.80
N ASP A 304 -3.04 -19.44 10.26
CA ASP A 304 -2.22 -20.62 9.93
C ASP A 304 -1.20 -20.31 8.82
N THR A 305 -1.62 -19.67 7.74
CA THR A 305 -0.73 -19.16 6.69
C THR A 305 0.35 -18.23 7.27
N LEU A 306 -0.05 -17.31 8.14
CA LEU A 306 0.86 -16.33 8.72
C LEU A 306 1.88 -16.96 9.67
N THR A 307 1.46 -17.88 10.56
CA THR A 307 2.38 -18.54 11.50
C THR A 307 3.32 -19.51 10.80
N LYS A 308 2.88 -20.20 9.72
CA LYS A 308 3.76 -20.96 8.82
C LYS A 308 4.86 -20.07 8.24
N TYR A 309 4.50 -18.90 7.71
CA TYR A 309 5.48 -17.95 7.20
C TYR A 309 6.42 -17.43 8.29
N TYR A 310 5.88 -17.01 9.44
CA TYR A 310 6.70 -16.48 10.54
C TYR A 310 7.67 -17.51 11.10
N GLN A 311 7.30 -18.79 11.16
CA GLN A 311 8.23 -19.86 11.53
C GLN A 311 9.39 -19.96 10.52
N ALA A 312 9.07 -20.05 9.23
CA ALA A 312 10.08 -20.18 8.18
C ALA A 312 10.99 -18.93 8.08
N GLY A 313 10.42 -17.73 8.21
CA GLY A 313 11.16 -16.47 8.26
C GLY A 313 12.06 -16.37 9.49
N TYR A 314 11.57 -16.76 10.67
CA TYR A 314 12.37 -16.84 11.90
C TYR A 314 13.59 -17.76 11.72
N GLU A 315 13.37 -18.96 11.18
CA GLU A 315 14.46 -19.91 10.91
C GLU A 315 15.48 -19.36 9.91
N ALA A 316 15.02 -18.68 8.85
CA ALA A 316 15.90 -18.03 7.88
C ALA A 316 16.82 -16.98 8.55
N VAL A 317 16.28 -16.15 9.45
CA VAL A 317 17.09 -15.18 10.22
C VAL A 317 18.09 -15.89 11.13
N ARG A 318 17.65 -16.96 11.81
CA ARG A 318 18.49 -17.71 12.76
C ARG A 318 19.65 -18.47 12.11
N LYS A 319 19.64 -18.70 10.79
CA LYS A 319 20.82 -19.20 10.06
C LYS A 319 22.02 -18.27 10.18
N TYR A 320 21.79 -16.96 10.27
CA TYR A 320 22.86 -15.95 10.17
C TYR A 320 23.11 -15.20 11.49
N THR A 321 22.11 -15.09 12.37
CA THR A 321 22.28 -14.39 13.66
C THR A 321 21.40 -14.93 14.77
N GLN A 322 22.03 -15.10 15.94
CA GLN A 322 21.37 -15.48 17.20
C GLN A 322 21.00 -14.26 18.07
N THR A 323 21.44 -13.06 17.69
CA THR A 323 21.31 -11.84 18.51
C THR A 323 20.32 -10.84 17.94
N ALA A 324 20.04 -10.83 16.63
CA ALA A 324 19.01 -9.96 16.09
C ALA A 324 17.61 -10.41 16.57
N TYR A 325 16.75 -9.44 16.87
CA TYR A 325 15.34 -9.72 17.16
C TYR A 325 14.57 -9.96 15.87
N VAL A 326 13.55 -10.82 15.93
CA VAL A 326 12.61 -11.04 14.83
C VAL A 326 11.26 -10.45 15.22
N ILE A 327 10.76 -9.53 14.42
CA ILE A 327 9.53 -8.79 14.70
C ILE A 327 8.39 -9.40 13.88
N LEU A 328 7.26 -9.66 14.55
CA LEU A 328 6.08 -10.32 14.02
C LEU A 328 4.90 -9.32 14.09
N SER A 329 4.46 -8.81 12.95
CA SER A 329 3.33 -7.88 12.91
C SER A 329 2.01 -8.61 13.15
N ASN A 330 1.17 -8.04 14.03
CA ASN A 330 -0.20 -8.47 14.19
C ASN A 330 -0.98 -8.27 12.88
N ARG A 331 -1.98 -9.13 12.66
CA ARG A 331 -2.88 -8.92 11.52
C ARG A 331 -3.74 -7.68 11.74
N LEU A 332 -3.94 -6.91 10.67
CA LEU A 332 -4.95 -5.86 10.63
C LEU A 332 -6.36 -6.44 10.49
N GLY A 333 -7.37 -5.59 10.68
CA GLY A 333 -8.77 -5.93 10.49
C GLY A 333 -9.39 -6.59 11.73
N PRO A 334 -10.29 -7.58 11.57
CA PRO A 334 -11.05 -8.17 12.68
C PRO A 334 -10.27 -9.24 13.47
N ALA A 335 -8.95 -9.32 13.30
CA ALA A 335 -8.10 -10.30 13.99
C ALA A 335 -8.07 -10.05 15.51
N ASP A 336 -7.92 -11.11 16.29
CA ASP A 336 -7.70 -10.96 17.74
C ASP A 336 -6.26 -10.45 17.96
N PRO A 337 -6.06 -9.31 18.64
CA PRO A 337 -4.73 -8.74 18.86
C PRO A 337 -3.80 -9.66 19.67
N THR A 338 -4.31 -10.71 20.33
CA THR A 338 -3.53 -11.65 21.13
C THR A 338 -3.21 -12.97 20.41
N GLU A 339 -3.69 -13.16 19.18
CA GLU A 339 -3.65 -14.45 18.47
C GLU A 339 -2.23 -14.98 18.20
N LEU A 340 -1.23 -14.10 18.16
CA LEU A 340 0.17 -14.47 17.94
C LEU A 340 0.94 -14.80 19.23
N LEU A 341 0.42 -14.48 20.42
CA LEU A 341 1.19 -14.58 21.67
C LEU A 341 1.65 -16.01 21.97
N SER A 342 0.75 -16.99 21.81
CA SER A 342 1.07 -18.41 22.04
C SER A 342 2.15 -18.90 21.07
N PHE A 343 2.05 -18.52 19.79
CA PHE A 343 3.04 -18.88 18.78
C PHE A 343 4.40 -18.22 19.06
N ALA A 344 4.41 -16.89 19.26
CA ALA A 344 5.63 -16.12 19.49
C ALA A 344 6.35 -16.53 20.78
N SER A 345 5.63 -16.99 21.81
CA SER A 345 6.24 -17.49 23.06
C SER A 345 7.04 -18.78 22.87
N THR A 346 6.90 -19.47 21.74
CA THR A 346 7.75 -20.63 21.40
C THR A 346 9.10 -20.23 20.78
N LEU A 347 9.28 -18.93 20.45
CA LEU A 347 10.43 -18.42 19.74
C LEU A 347 11.31 -17.55 20.66
N ASN A 348 12.62 -17.62 20.46
CA ASN A 348 13.57 -16.79 21.20
C ASN A 348 13.86 -15.47 20.49
N ARG A 349 13.93 -14.38 21.27
CA ARG A 349 14.24 -13.00 20.82
C ARG A 349 13.30 -12.53 19.71
N VAL A 350 12.01 -12.53 20.03
CA VAL A 350 10.96 -12.02 19.15
C VAL A 350 10.21 -10.85 19.78
N ALA A 351 9.63 -10.01 18.94
CA ALA A 351 8.70 -8.97 19.37
C ALA A 351 7.41 -9.02 18.55
N ILE A 352 6.27 -8.75 19.20
CA ILE A 352 4.98 -8.52 18.55
C ILE A 352 4.87 -7.04 18.20
N ASP A 353 4.60 -6.77 16.94
CA ASP A 353 4.42 -5.41 16.41
C ASP A 353 2.94 -5.06 16.29
N VAL A 354 2.57 -3.93 16.89
CA VAL A 354 1.23 -3.34 16.88
C VAL A 354 1.30 -1.90 16.40
N HIS A 355 0.34 -1.52 15.57
CA HIS A 355 0.26 -0.17 15.02
C HIS A 355 -0.94 0.55 15.63
N TYR A 356 -0.68 1.70 16.26
CA TYR A 356 -1.71 2.45 16.96
C TYR A 356 -1.85 3.84 16.38
N TYR A 357 -2.96 4.03 15.68
CA TYR A 357 -3.38 5.31 15.15
C TYR A 357 -4.69 5.73 15.80
N ASN A 358 -4.83 7.01 16.17
CA ASN A 358 -6.15 7.62 16.39
C ASN A 358 -6.66 8.23 15.08
N LEU A 359 -6.59 7.43 14.03
CA LEU A 359 -7.00 7.72 12.66
C LEU A 359 -7.79 6.51 12.13
N PHE A 360 -8.35 6.65 10.93
CA PHE A 360 -9.02 5.56 10.20
C PHE A 360 -10.31 5.03 10.84
N TRP A 361 -10.82 5.75 11.84
CA TRP A 361 -12.18 5.60 12.36
C TRP A 361 -12.80 6.98 12.56
N ASP A 362 -13.95 7.21 11.94
CA ASP A 362 -14.66 8.51 11.95
C ASP A 362 -15.04 9.01 13.36
N GLY A 363 -15.00 8.15 14.37
CA GLY A 363 -15.26 8.57 15.74
C GLY A 363 -14.14 9.43 16.32
N PHE A 364 -12.89 9.25 15.91
CA PHE A 364 -11.76 10.04 16.46
C PHE A 364 -11.86 11.52 16.09
N THR A 365 -12.29 11.83 14.87
CA THR A 365 -12.49 13.23 14.42
C THR A 365 -13.74 13.88 15.03
N LYS A 366 -14.64 13.07 15.60
CA LYS A 366 -15.84 13.53 16.33
C LYS A 366 -15.61 13.68 17.83
N MET A 367 -14.52 13.12 18.35
CA MET A 367 -14.10 13.30 19.73
C MET A 367 -13.43 14.67 19.92
N THR A 368 -13.56 15.24 21.12
CA THR A 368 -12.76 16.41 21.51
C THR A 368 -11.28 16.03 21.65
N ALA A 369 -10.40 17.03 21.71
CA ALA A 369 -8.98 16.82 21.99
C ALA A 369 -8.76 16.01 23.28
N GLN A 370 -9.42 16.40 24.38
CA GLN A 370 -9.34 15.68 25.65
C GLN A 370 -9.84 14.23 25.56
N GLN A 371 -10.94 13.97 24.85
CA GLN A 371 -11.45 12.61 24.68
C GLN A 371 -10.47 11.71 23.93
N ASN A 372 -9.79 12.24 22.92
CA ASN A 372 -8.75 11.50 22.22
C ASN A 372 -7.52 11.25 23.11
N ILE A 373 -7.11 12.23 23.93
CA ILE A 373 -6.02 12.05 24.91
C ILE A 373 -6.41 10.97 25.94
N ASP A 374 -7.62 11.02 26.48
CA ASP A 374 -8.14 10.02 27.41
C ASP A 374 -8.20 8.62 26.76
N PHE A 375 -8.51 8.55 25.45
CA PHE A 375 -8.50 7.30 24.71
C PHE A 375 -7.10 6.66 24.69
N ILE A 376 -6.03 7.46 24.62
CA ILE A 376 -4.65 6.95 24.70
C ILE A 376 -4.39 6.32 26.07
N TYR A 377 -4.67 7.05 27.15
CA TYR A 377 -4.41 6.59 28.52
C TYR A 377 -5.27 5.41 28.96
N ASN A 378 -6.46 5.26 28.38
CA ASN A 378 -7.40 4.20 28.71
C ASN A 378 -7.33 3.05 27.70
N SER A 379 -7.83 3.27 26.49
CA SER A 379 -8.01 2.24 25.47
C SER A 379 -6.68 1.74 24.92
N ARG A 380 -5.81 2.63 24.42
CA ARG A 380 -4.51 2.22 23.85
C ARG A 380 -3.58 1.62 24.89
N SER A 381 -3.56 2.20 26.09
CA SER A 381 -2.88 1.63 27.27
C SER A 381 -3.36 0.22 27.57
N ASN A 382 -4.66 -0.06 27.45
CA ASN A 382 -5.20 -1.41 27.62
C ASN A 382 -4.84 -2.36 26.48
N ASP A 383 -4.89 -1.89 25.23
CA ASP A 383 -4.52 -2.68 24.07
C ASP A 383 -3.04 -3.09 24.11
N LEU A 384 -2.15 -2.17 24.47
CA LEU A 384 -0.72 -2.47 24.65
C LEU A 384 -0.48 -3.49 25.78
N ARG A 385 -1.22 -3.38 26.90
CA ARG A 385 -1.13 -4.36 28.00
C ARG A 385 -1.49 -5.77 27.55
N LYS A 386 -2.48 -5.94 26.67
CA LYS A 386 -2.89 -7.29 26.19
C LYS A 386 -1.77 -8.01 25.46
N VAL A 387 -0.93 -7.29 24.72
CA VAL A 387 0.21 -7.85 23.97
C VAL A 387 1.53 -7.81 24.75
N THR A 388 1.52 -7.26 25.97
CA THR A 388 2.70 -7.19 26.85
C THR A 388 2.50 -8.14 28.03
N ILE A 389 2.80 -9.43 27.82
CA ILE A 389 2.63 -10.47 28.84
C ILE A 389 3.95 -10.79 29.55
N GLU A 390 3.86 -11.21 30.81
CA GLU A 390 5.03 -11.65 31.58
C GLU A 390 5.65 -12.91 30.96
N ASN A 391 6.98 -12.96 30.86
CA ASN A 391 7.74 -14.07 30.26
C ASN A 391 7.36 -14.41 28.81
N GLY A 392 6.70 -13.50 28.09
CA GLY A 392 6.35 -13.67 26.68
C GLY A 392 7.25 -12.92 25.70
N PRO A 393 6.82 -12.80 24.42
CA PRO A 393 7.51 -11.97 23.44
C PRO A 393 7.54 -10.51 23.88
N LEU A 394 8.50 -9.74 23.38
CA LEU A 394 8.53 -8.29 23.61
C LEU A 394 7.37 -7.61 22.86
N SER A 395 6.86 -6.49 23.34
CA SER A 395 5.86 -5.68 22.64
C SER A 395 6.52 -4.49 21.96
N TYR A 396 6.13 -4.20 20.73
CA TYR A 396 6.65 -3.12 19.90
C TYR A 396 5.51 -2.29 19.33
N VAL A 397 5.52 -0.97 19.54
CA VAL A 397 4.60 -0.06 18.84
C VAL A 397 5.29 0.45 17.58
N GLY A 398 5.25 -0.34 16.51
CA GLY A 398 6.05 -0.09 15.31
C GLY A 398 5.60 1.06 14.44
N GLU A 399 4.36 1.51 14.62
CA GLU A 399 3.82 2.70 13.97
C GLU A 399 2.82 3.45 14.85
N TRP A 400 3.02 4.78 14.94
CA TRP A 400 2.11 5.77 15.50
C TRP A 400 2.47 7.16 14.97
N THR A 401 1.58 8.15 15.08
CA THR A 401 1.81 9.52 14.59
C THR A 401 1.19 10.56 15.53
N ALA A 402 1.64 11.81 15.46
CA ALA A 402 0.98 12.93 16.16
C ALA A 402 -0.27 13.45 15.44
N GLU A 403 -0.54 13.00 14.21
CA GLU A 403 -1.76 13.36 13.47
C GLU A 403 -3.01 12.59 13.95
N TRP A 404 -4.13 13.30 14.00
CA TRP A 404 -5.44 12.83 14.48
C TRP A 404 -6.65 13.56 13.85
N TYR A 405 -6.41 14.58 13.01
CA TYR A 405 -7.40 15.36 12.24
C TYR A 405 -8.56 15.97 13.05
N VAL A 406 -8.38 16.17 14.35
CA VAL A 406 -9.38 16.85 15.20
C VAL A 406 -9.46 18.32 14.80
N GLN A 407 -10.64 18.75 14.37
CA GLN A 407 -10.88 20.13 13.92
C GLN A 407 -10.76 21.11 15.08
N GLY A 408 -10.01 22.19 14.87
CA GLY A 408 -9.83 23.25 15.86
C GLY A 408 -8.90 22.93 17.03
N ALA A 409 -8.21 21.78 17.00
CA ALA A 409 -7.20 21.45 18.00
C ALA A 409 -6.05 22.49 17.98
N SER A 410 -5.69 22.97 19.18
CA SER A 410 -4.59 23.91 19.37
C SER A 410 -3.23 23.21 19.33
N THR A 411 -2.15 23.99 19.22
CA THR A 411 -0.78 23.47 19.37
C THR A 411 -0.60 22.71 20.69
N GLU A 412 -1.19 23.21 21.78
CA GLU A 412 -1.13 22.58 23.10
C GLU A 412 -1.88 21.23 23.12
N ASP A 413 -3.00 21.12 22.40
CA ASP A 413 -3.71 19.84 22.26
C ASP A 413 -2.85 18.79 21.55
N TYR A 414 -2.15 19.16 20.48
CA TYR A 414 -1.22 18.26 19.78
C TYR A 414 -0.03 17.86 20.67
N GLN A 415 0.53 18.80 21.46
CA GLN A 415 1.58 18.51 22.43
C GLN A 415 1.12 17.51 23.49
N ASN A 416 -0.06 17.73 24.07
CA ASN A 416 -0.64 16.86 25.08
C ASN A 416 -0.98 15.47 24.52
N PHE A 417 -1.48 15.40 23.28
CA PHE A 417 -1.75 14.15 22.58
C PHE A 417 -0.46 13.36 22.30
N ALA A 418 0.56 14.02 21.74
CA ALA A 418 1.85 13.39 21.49
C ALA A 418 2.53 12.91 22.78
N LYS A 419 2.47 13.71 23.86
CA LYS A 419 2.96 13.33 25.17
C LYS A 419 2.26 12.09 25.72
N ALA A 420 0.93 12.05 25.65
CA ALA A 420 0.17 10.88 26.10
C ALA A 420 0.57 9.61 25.33
N GLN A 421 0.76 9.72 24.02
CA GLN A 421 1.26 8.62 23.18
C GLN A 421 2.65 8.16 23.62
N LEU A 422 3.61 9.07 23.80
CA LEU A 422 4.95 8.73 24.29
C LEU A 422 4.94 8.04 25.66
N GLU A 423 4.12 8.54 26.60
CA GLU A 423 3.99 7.96 27.94
C GLU A 423 3.39 6.56 27.94
N VAL A 424 2.47 6.26 27.01
CA VAL A 424 1.83 4.96 26.89
C VAL A 424 2.65 4.01 26.03
N PHE A 425 3.06 4.42 24.84
CA PHE A 425 3.81 3.59 23.89
C PHE A 425 5.25 3.36 24.34
N GLY A 426 5.83 4.29 25.12
CA GLY A 426 7.12 4.10 25.81
C GLY A 426 7.14 2.94 26.81
N ARG A 427 5.98 2.35 27.14
CA ARG A 427 5.87 1.16 28.00
C ARG A 427 6.04 -0.16 27.21
N ALA A 428 6.05 -0.09 25.88
CA ALA A 428 6.31 -1.25 25.04
C ALA A 428 7.73 -1.77 25.29
N THR A 429 7.88 -3.08 25.48
CA THR A 429 9.13 -3.66 26.01
C THR A 429 10.24 -3.80 24.98
N PHE A 430 9.92 -3.68 23.69
CA PHE A 430 10.90 -3.56 22.60
C PHE A 430 11.18 -2.09 22.21
N GLY A 431 10.18 -1.22 22.36
CA GLY A 431 10.25 0.21 22.01
C GLY A 431 9.08 0.66 21.13
N TRP A 432 9.27 1.78 20.43
CA TRP A 432 8.30 2.36 19.51
C TRP A 432 8.98 2.98 18.29
N ALA A 433 8.25 3.17 17.20
CA ALA A 433 8.69 3.97 16.06
C ALA A 433 7.57 4.90 15.55
N HIS A 434 7.91 6.19 15.39
CA HIS A 434 6.99 7.18 14.84
C HIS A 434 6.91 7.04 13.32
N TRP A 435 5.70 6.89 12.79
CA TRP A 435 5.40 6.93 11.37
C TRP A 435 5.01 8.37 10.98
N ALA A 436 5.85 9.13 10.28
CA ALA A 436 7.18 8.81 9.75
C ALA A 436 8.22 9.85 10.17
N TYR A 437 9.50 9.62 9.85
CA TYR A 437 10.57 10.57 10.16
C TYR A 437 10.36 11.94 9.47
N LYS A 438 10.10 11.92 8.15
CA LYS A 438 10.01 13.10 7.30
C LYS A 438 8.95 12.88 6.24
N CYS A 439 8.01 13.81 6.11
CA CYS A 439 7.06 13.87 5.00
C CYS A 439 6.52 15.30 4.83
N VAL A 440 5.70 15.51 3.80
CA VAL A 440 5.10 16.84 3.50
C VAL A 440 3.94 17.20 4.42
N VAL A 441 3.43 16.25 5.20
CA VAL A 441 2.30 16.45 6.10
C VAL A 441 2.82 16.72 7.52
N PRO A 442 2.57 17.91 8.12
CA PRO A 442 3.23 18.36 9.35
C PRO A 442 3.25 17.34 10.50
N HIS A 443 2.08 16.96 11.03
CA HIS A 443 2.00 16.11 12.23
C HIS A 443 2.37 14.64 11.98
N TRP A 444 2.45 14.23 10.70
CA TRP A 444 3.04 12.94 10.31
C TRP A 444 4.57 12.96 10.24
N SER A 445 5.21 14.12 10.25
CA SER A 445 6.66 14.27 10.15
C SER A 445 7.26 14.45 11.55
N LEU A 446 7.93 13.42 12.08
CA LEU A 446 8.62 13.49 13.37
C LEU A 446 9.61 14.66 13.41
N ARG A 447 10.36 14.89 12.32
CA ARG A 447 11.28 16.01 12.19
C ARG A 447 10.56 17.35 12.38
N TRP A 448 9.43 17.53 11.68
CA TRP A 448 8.64 18.75 11.81
C TRP A 448 8.07 18.89 13.23
N ASN A 449 7.58 17.79 13.82
CA ASN A 449 7.07 17.78 15.19
C ASN A 449 8.13 18.19 16.22
N ILE A 450 9.39 17.75 16.06
CA ILE A 450 10.51 18.17 16.93
C ILE A 450 10.84 19.65 16.70
N GLU A 451 11.03 20.06 15.44
CA GLU A 451 11.41 21.44 15.07
C GLU A 451 10.34 22.48 15.48
N ASN A 452 9.07 22.05 15.60
CA ASN A 452 7.93 22.92 15.97
C ASN A 452 7.43 22.67 17.40
N ASN A 453 8.21 21.98 18.25
CA ASN A 453 7.88 21.73 19.65
C ASN A 453 6.53 21.02 19.88
N ILE A 454 6.12 20.13 18.97
CA ILE A 454 4.96 19.24 19.17
C ILE A 454 5.36 17.98 19.94
N ILE A 455 6.51 17.40 19.60
CA ILE A 455 7.07 16.21 20.26
C ILE A 455 8.33 16.62 21.04
N HIS A 456 8.41 16.20 22.30
CA HIS A 456 9.59 16.35 23.16
C HIS A 456 10.09 14.96 23.55
N LEU A 457 11.35 14.64 23.19
CA LEU A 457 11.98 13.33 23.32
C LEU A 457 12.95 13.23 24.50
#